data_AF-A0A939S1Z8-F1
#
_entry.id   AF-A0A939S1Z8-F1
#
_cell.length_a   1.000
_cell.length_b   1.000
_cell.length_c   1.000
_cell.angle_alpha   90.00
_cell.angle_beta   90.00
_cell.angle_gamma   90.00
#
_symmetry.space_group_name_H-M   'P 1'
#
loop_
_entity.id
_entity.type
_entity.pdbx_description
1 polymer ?
#
loop_
_entity_poly.entity_id
_entity_poly.type
_entity_poly.pdbx_seq_one_letter_code
_entity_poly.pdbx_strand_id
1 'polypeptide(L)'
;MVVPLVGPAPSAEANRSFRPVKRVQSSLACKLNIRAADALDGARKMPPGDERADAMKMATILENAAEMLEHFSGRVGVPAK
;
A
#
# COMPACT_ATOMS: atom_id res chain seq x y z
N MET A 1 11.14 -53.93 4.55
CA MET A 1 11.07 -52.84 5.55
C MET A 1 11.50 -51.56 4.87
N VAL A 2 10.59 -50.61 4.68
CA VAL A 2 10.83 -49.34 3.97
C VAL A 2 10.92 -48.23 5.02
N VAL A 3 12.03 -47.52 5.07
CA VAL A 3 12.23 -46.38 5.97
C VAL A 3 11.63 -45.15 5.28
N PRO A 4 10.63 -44.45 5.85
CA PRO A 4 10.23 -43.15 5.35
C PRO A 4 11.23 -42.11 5.85
N LEU A 5 11.90 -41.44 4.90
CA LEU A 5 12.76 -40.28 5.18
C LEU A 5 11.86 -39.07 5.53
N VAL A 6 11.35 -39.02 6.75
CA VAL A 6 10.70 -37.82 7.29
C VAL A 6 11.80 -36.84 7.69
N GLY A 7 12.26 -36.04 6.73
CA GLY A 7 13.01 -34.83 7.02
C GLY A 7 12.07 -33.74 7.54
N PRO A 8 12.43 -32.96 8.57
CA PRO A 8 11.62 -31.83 8.99
C PRO A 8 11.59 -30.78 7.86
N ALA A 9 10.39 -30.30 7.52
CA ALA A 9 10.24 -29.15 6.64
C ALA A 9 11.01 -27.96 7.23
N PRO A 10 11.81 -27.21 6.45
CA PRO A 10 12.37 -25.97 6.92
C PRO A 10 11.22 -25.00 7.09
N SER A 11 10.77 -24.85 8.34
CA SER A 11 9.90 -23.76 8.77
C SER A 11 10.69 -22.47 8.57
N ALA A 12 10.55 -21.88 7.39
CA ALA A 12 11.07 -20.57 7.09
C ALA A 12 10.25 -19.57 7.90
N GLU A 13 10.64 -19.35 9.15
CA GLU A 13 10.20 -18.20 9.92
C GLU A 13 10.63 -16.95 9.17
N ALA A 14 9.72 -16.43 8.35
CA ALA A 14 9.80 -15.09 7.80
C ALA A 14 9.49 -14.06 8.91
N ASN A 15 10.18 -14.15 10.05
CA ASN A 15 10.23 -13.12 11.07
C ASN A 15 11.17 -11.99 10.61
N ARG A 16 10.94 -11.47 9.39
CA ARG A 16 11.39 -10.12 9.08
C ARG A 16 10.44 -9.19 9.79
N SER A 17 10.83 -8.79 10.99
CA SER A 17 10.30 -7.60 11.64
C SER A 17 10.37 -6.46 10.63
N PHE A 18 9.26 -6.18 9.95
CA PHE A 18 9.07 -4.97 9.16
C PHE A 18 8.97 -3.83 10.16
N ARG A 19 10.11 -3.41 10.71
CA ARG A 19 10.18 -2.12 11.38
C ARG A 19 9.71 -1.11 10.34
N PRO A 20 8.68 -0.29 10.60
CA PRO A 20 8.29 0.76 9.69
C PRO A 20 9.52 1.67 9.58
N VAL A 21 10.28 1.52 8.51
CA VAL A 21 11.24 2.53 8.11
C VAL A 21 10.39 3.77 7.96
N LYS A 22 10.70 4.86 8.66
CA LYS A 22 10.04 6.15 8.46
C LYS A 22 10.24 6.50 6.98
N ARG A 23 9.27 6.11 6.14
CA ARG A 23 9.34 6.32 4.71
C ARG A 23 9.14 7.81 4.54
N VAL A 24 10.15 8.47 3.98
CA VAL A 24 9.98 9.84 3.51
C VAL A 24 8.92 9.74 2.42
N GLN A 25 7.72 10.26 2.69
CA GLN A 25 6.65 10.28 1.70
C GLN A 25 7.19 10.98 0.46
N SER A 26 7.03 10.36 -0.70
CA SER A 26 7.45 11.02 -1.93
C SER A 26 6.63 12.29 -2.13
N SER A 27 7.22 13.33 -2.73
CA SER A 27 6.50 14.59 -3.02
C SER A 27 5.22 14.34 -3.81
N LEU A 28 5.22 13.32 -4.68
CA LEU A 28 4.05 12.91 -5.44
C LEU A 28 3.01 12.15 -4.57
N ALA A 29 3.42 11.28 -3.64
CA ALA A 29 2.48 10.61 -2.72
C ALA A 29 1.75 11.63 -1.85
N CYS A 30 2.46 12.64 -1.34
CA CYS A 30 1.87 13.73 -0.59
C CYS A 30 0.81 14.50 -1.42
N LYS A 31 1.11 14.81 -2.68
CA LYS A 31 0.14 15.47 -3.59
C LYS A 31 -1.09 14.61 -3.87
N LEU A 32 -0.92 13.29 -3.99
CA LEU A 32 -2.03 12.35 -4.17
C LEU A 32 -2.92 12.30 -2.92
N ASN A 33 -2.31 12.25 -1.73
CA ASN A 33 -3.04 12.29 -0.45
C ASN A 33 -3.85 13.57 -0.28
N ILE A 34 -3.29 14.73 -0.64
CA ILE A 34 -4.02 16.01 -0.59
C ILE A 34 -5.25 15.94 -1.51
N ARG A 35 -5.08 15.47 -2.75
CA ARG A 35 -6.21 15.35 -3.70
C ARG A 35 -7.25 14.34 -3.26
N ALA A 36 -6.84 13.24 -2.61
CA ALA A 36 -7.75 12.26 -2.05
C ALA A 36 -8.60 12.89 -0.93
N ALA A 37 -7.98 13.67 -0.04
CA ALA A 37 -8.67 14.40 1.01
C ALA A 37 -9.65 15.44 0.45
N ASP A 38 -9.23 16.21 -0.56
CA ASP A 38 -10.08 17.21 -1.22
C ASP A 38 -11.30 16.55 -1.90
N ALA A 39 -11.08 15.43 -2.61
CA ALA A 39 -12.16 14.68 -3.27
C ALA A 39 -13.15 14.12 -2.24
N LEU A 40 -12.66 13.62 -1.11
CA LEU A 40 -13.48 13.06 -0.05
C LEU A 40 -14.27 14.15 0.70
N ASP A 41 -13.67 15.30 0.95
CA ASP A 41 -14.36 16.46 1.51
C ASP A 41 -15.44 16.99 0.55
N GLY A 42 -15.14 17.07 -0.74
CA GLY A 42 -16.11 17.37 -1.80
C GLY A 42 -17.29 16.38 -1.78
N ALA A 43 -17.01 15.08 -1.74
CA ALA A 43 -18.04 14.05 -1.69
C ALA A 43 -18.93 14.15 -0.44
N ARG A 44 -18.37 14.52 0.72
CA ARG A 44 -19.13 14.69 1.97
C ARG A 44 -20.13 15.86 1.92
N LYS A 45 -19.84 16.87 1.11
CA LYS A 45 -20.70 18.04 0.90
C LYS A 45 -21.81 17.79 -0.13
N MET A 46 -21.71 16.71 -0.92
CA MET A 46 -22.71 16.34 -1.91
C MET A 46 -23.91 15.60 -1.29
N PRO A 47 -25.12 15.78 -1.85
CA PRO A 47 -26.25 14.95 -1.50
C PRO A 47 -25.98 13.47 -1.85
N PRO A 48 -26.68 12.52 -1.22
CA PRO A 48 -26.60 11.11 -1.62
C PRO A 48 -26.98 10.93 -3.09
N GLY A 49 -26.13 10.23 -3.85
CA GLY A 49 -26.33 9.97 -5.27
C GLY A 49 -25.07 9.43 -5.94
N ASP A 50 -25.18 9.12 -7.23
CA ASP A 50 -24.09 8.53 -8.03
C ASP A 50 -22.86 9.45 -8.08
N GLU A 51 -23.08 10.76 -8.21
CA GLU A 51 -22.01 11.76 -8.22
C GLU A 51 -21.16 11.74 -6.94
N ARG A 52 -21.81 11.56 -5.77
CA ARG A 52 -21.12 11.40 -4.50
C ARG A 52 -20.35 10.08 -4.45
N ALA A 53 -20.93 9.00 -4.95
CA ALA A 53 -20.26 7.70 -5.00
C ALA A 53 -19.01 7.74 -5.90
N ASP A 54 -19.09 8.42 -7.05
CA ASP A 54 -17.96 8.62 -7.96
C ASP A 54 -16.86 9.47 -7.32
N ALA A 55 -17.22 10.55 -6.60
CA ALA A 55 -16.25 11.36 -5.87
C ALA A 55 -15.54 10.57 -4.77
N MET A 56 -16.27 9.73 -4.03
CA MET A 56 -15.67 8.81 -3.03
C MET A 56 -14.75 7.79 -3.69
N LYS A 57 -15.15 7.19 -4.82
CA LYS A 57 -14.33 6.26 -5.58
C LYS A 57 -13.03 6.92 -6.06
N MET A 58 -13.09 8.17 -6.53
CA MET A 58 -11.91 8.93 -6.92
C MET A 58 -10.96 9.17 -5.74
N ALA A 59 -11.49 9.51 -4.56
CA ALA A 59 -10.67 9.63 -3.34
C ALA A 59 -9.92 8.32 -3.04
N THR A 60 -10.61 7.18 -3.09
CA THR A 60 -10.00 5.86 -2.87
C THR A 60 -8.94 5.52 -3.92
N ILE A 61 -9.15 5.84 -5.19
CA ILE A 61 -8.15 5.60 -6.25
C ILE A 61 -6.87 6.40 -5.97
N LEU A 62 -7.01 7.66 -5.54
CA LEU A 62 -5.88 8.54 -5.25
C LEU A 62 -5.08 8.07 -4.03
N GLU A 63 -5.77 7.61 -2.98
CA GLU A 63 -5.16 7.01 -1.79
C GLU A 63 -4.37 5.74 -2.14
N ASN A 64 -5.00 4.82 -2.89
CA ASN A 64 -4.33 3.61 -3.38
C ASN A 64 -3.09 3.93 -4.23
N ALA A 65 -3.16 4.96 -5.07
CA ALA A 65 -2.01 5.39 -5.87
C ALA A 65 -0.88 5.95 -5.00
N ALA A 66 -1.20 6.70 -3.95
CA ALA A 66 -0.21 7.20 -3.00
C ALA A 66 0.47 6.05 -2.24
N GLU A 67 -0.31 5.07 -1.76
CA GLU A 67 0.21 3.88 -1.11
C GLU A 67 1.13 3.08 -2.04
N MET A 68 0.67 2.76 -3.25
CA MET A 68 1.48 2.04 -4.23
C MET A 68 2.80 2.77 -4.50
N LEU A 69 2.74 4.09 -4.68
CA LEU A 69 3.92 4.89 -4.90
C LEU A 69 4.89 4.74 -3.73
N GLU A 70 4.46 4.87 -2.48
CA GLU A 70 5.33 4.67 -1.32
C GLU A 70 5.89 3.26 -1.20
N HIS A 71 5.07 2.25 -1.54
CA HIS A 71 5.46 0.85 -1.49
C HIS A 71 6.54 0.50 -2.52
N PHE A 72 6.45 1.05 -3.74
CA PHE A 72 7.38 0.74 -4.82
C PHE A 72 8.55 1.73 -4.93
N SER A 73 8.43 2.95 -4.40
CA SER A 73 9.51 3.95 -4.40
C SER A 73 10.72 3.54 -3.56
N GLY A 74 10.56 2.61 -2.60
CA GLY A 74 11.63 2.15 -1.72
C GLY A 74 12.54 1.05 -2.28
N ARG A 75 12.38 0.65 -3.56
CA ARG A 75 13.07 -0.54 -4.14
C ARG A 75 14.06 -0.26 -5.27
N VAL A 76 14.60 0.96 -5.37
CA VAL A 76 15.72 1.22 -6.28
C VAL A 76 17.04 1.01 -5.54
N GLY A 77 17.67 -0.16 -5.71
CA GLY A 77 19.13 -0.28 -5.56
C GLY A 77 19.71 -1.07 -4.37
N VAL A 78 19.20 -2.26 -4.03
CA VAL A 78 20.06 -3.24 -3.35
C VAL A 78 20.47 -4.30 -4.37
N PRO A 79 21.68 -4.25 -4.94
CA PRO A 79 22.20 -5.38 -5.70
C PRO A 79 22.27 -6.59 -4.77
N ALA A 80 21.69 -7.71 -5.20
CA ALA A 80 21.91 -8.99 -4.55
C ALA A 80 23.41 -9.29 -4.62
N LYS A 81 24.05 -9.40 -3.46
CA LYS A 81 25.43 -9.86 -3.34
C LYS A 81 25.46 -11.38 -3.29
#